data_AF-A0A847MI97-F1
#
_entry.id   AF-A0A847MI97-F1
#
_cell.length_a   1.000
_cell.length_b   1.000
_cell.length_c   1.000
_cell.angle_alpha   90.00
_cell.angle_beta   90.00
_cell.angle_gamma   90.00
#
_symmetry.space_group_name_H-M   'P 1'
#
loop_
_entity.id
_entity.type
_entity.pdbx_description
1 polymer ?
#
loop_
_entity_poly.entity_id
_entity_poly.type
_entity_poly.pdbx_seq_one_letter_code
_entity_poly.pdbx_strand_id
1 'polypeptide(L)' 'MDGSIKVWNVKTGEINDLIYGHFIEHLGRCIYGGIYDKNSPKSDERGFRKDVLKAVKKIQCPILRWPGGNFVSAYHWK' A
#
# COMPACT_ATOMS: atom_id res chain seq x y z
N MET A 1 -34.55 -10.48 12.18
CA MET A 1 -33.20 -11.00 12.47
C MET A 1 -32.68 -10.16 13.62
N ASP A 2 -32.72 -10.67 14.84
CA ASP A 2 -32.26 -9.93 16.02
C ASP A 2 -30.82 -10.36 16.34
N GLY A 3 -29.87 -9.51 15.96
CA GLY A 3 -28.46 -9.65 16.35
C GLY A 3 -28.14 -8.70 17.51
N SER A 4 -27.29 -9.13 18.43
CA SER A 4 -26.71 -8.24 19.45
C SER A 4 -25.18 -8.37 19.49
N ILE A 5 -24.50 -7.25 19.76
CA ILE A 5 -23.05 -7.15 19.95
C ILE A 5 -22.80 -6.69 21.38
N LYS A 6 -21.82 -7.28 22.06
CA LYS A 6 -21.36 -6.85 23.38
C LYS A 6 -19.88 -6.50 23.32
N VAL A 7 -19.53 -5.31 23.77
CA VAL A 7 -18.14 -4.86 23.96
C VAL A 7 -17.84 -4.91 25.45
N TRP A 8 -16.88 -5.75 25.83
CA TRP A 8 -16.45 -5.91 27.22
C TRP A 8 -15.28 -4.97 27.52
N ASN A 9 -15.22 -4.41 28.74
CA ASN A 9 -14.12 -3.55 29.17
C ASN A 9 -12.87 -4.36 29.58
N VAL A 10 -12.40 -5.23 28.68
CA VAL A 10 -11.24 -6.12 28.90
C VAL A 10 -10.24 -5.91 27.76
N LYS A 11 -8.99 -5.54 28.10
CA LYS A 11 -7.90 -5.39 27.11
C LYS A 11 -7.43 -6.78 26.63
N THR A 12 -7.46 -7.01 25.32
CA THR A 12 -6.98 -8.26 24.70
C THR A 12 -5.53 -8.18 24.21
N GLY A 13 -5.01 -6.97 23.99
CA GLY A 13 -3.66 -6.72 23.50
C GLY A 13 -3.49 -5.27 23.05
N GLU A 14 -2.38 -5.00 22.37
CA GLU A 14 -2.14 -3.75 21.66
C GLU A 14 -2.19 -4.01 20.17
N ILE A 15 -2.92 -3.18 19.45
CA ILE A 15 -2.97 -3.25 17.99
C ILE A 15 -1.67 -2.66 17.46
N ASN A 16 -0.88 -3.50 16.81
CA ASN A 16 0.34 -3.06 16.14
C ASN A 16 -0.04 -2.41 14.81
N ASP A 17 0.34 -1.15 14.59
CA ASP A 17 0.01 -0.42 13.36
C ASP A 17 0.45 -1.15 12.08
N LEU A 18 1.50 -1.98 12.14
CA LEU A 18 2.01 -2.73 10.99
C LEU A 18 0.99 -3.72 10.39
N ILE A 19 -0.10 -4.07 11.10
CA ILE A 19 -1.20 -4.86 10.52
C ILE A 19 -1.94 -4.10 9.41
N TYR A 20 -1.82 -2.77 9.37
CA TYR A 20 -2.36 -1.89 8.33
C TYR A 20 -1.37 -1.66 7.18
N GLY A 21 -0.34 -2.52 7.06
CA GLY A 21 0.64 -2.48 5.98
C GLY A 21 0.05 -2.78 4.60
N HIS A 22 0.78 -2.37 3.55
CA HIS A 22 0.42 -2.60 2.16
C HIS A 22 1.55 -3.28 1.38
N PHE A 23 1.26 -3.66 0.14
CA PHE A 23 2.17 -4.37 -0.75
C PHE A 23 2.10 -3.81 -2.17
N ILE A 24 3.28 -3.62 -2.79
CA ILE A 24 3.43 -3.29 -4.21
C ILE A 24 4.41 -4.27 -4.87
N GLU A 25 4.10 -4.63 -6.12
CA GLU A 25 4.87 -5.58 -6.93
C GLU A 25 5.09 -5.00 -8.32
N HIS A 26 6.20 -5.38 -8.96
CA HIS A 26 6.36 -5.21 -10.41
C HIS A 26 5.43 -6.15 -11.19
N LEU A 27 4.12 -5.92 -11.07
CA LEU A 27 3.07 -6.69 -11.73
C LEU A 27 2.04 -5.76 -12.36
N GLY A 28 1.80 -5.96 -13.66
CA GLY A 28 0.87 -5.17 -14.45
C GLY A 28 1.12 -3.67 -14.31
N ARG A 29 0.09 -2.92 -13.87
CA ARG A 29 0.12 -1.47 -13.72
C ARG A 29 0.34 -0.98 -12.30
N CYS A 30 0.85 -1.83 -11.39
CA CYS A 30 1.10 -1.42 -10.00
C CYS A 30 2.19 -0.34 -9.93
N ILE A 31 3.35 -0.60 -10.53
CA ILE A 31 4.45 0.37 -10.64
C ILE A 31 4.22 1.30 -11.84
N TYR A 32 4.29 0.74 -13.06
CA TYR A 32 4.25 1.50 -14.30
C TYR A 32 2.81 1.77 -14.75
N GLY A 33 2.44 3.05 -14.84
CA GLY A 33 1.06 3.49 -15.06
C GLY A 33 0.20 3.52 -13.78
N GLY A 34 0.78 3.12 -12.64
CA GLY A 34 0.19 3.18 -11.31
C GLY A 34 0.81 4.28 -10.46
N ILE A 35 1.68 3.91 -9.52
CA ILE A 35 2.39 4.89 -8.67
C ILE A 35 3.37 5.77 -9.47
N TYR A 36 3.87 5.26 -10.60
CA TYR A 36 4.84 5.93 -11.45
C TYR A 36 4.38 5.96 -12.91
N ASP A 37 4.29 7.17 -13.46
CA ASP A 37 3.89 7.43 -14.85
C ASP A 37 4.48 8.78 -15.31
N LYS A 38 5.61 8.75 -16.02
CA LYS A 38 6.32 9.96 -16.49
C LYS A 38 5.50 10.82 -17.45
N ASN A 39 4.55 10.24 -18.17
CA ASN A 39 3.78 10.95 -19.19
C ASN A 39 2.48 11.54 -18.64
N SER A 40 2.14 11.25 -17.38
CA SER A 40 0.91 11.76 -16.78
C SER A 40 1.02 13.24 -16.43
N PRO A 41 0.00 14.07 -16.77
CA PRO A 41 -0.05 15.46 -16.32
C PRO A 41 -0.20 15.60 -14.79
N LYS A 42 -0.51 14.49 -14.11
CA LYS A 42 -0.65 14.45 -12.64
C LYS A 42 0.64 14.03 -11.92
N SER A 43 1.71 13.75 -12.66
CA SER A 43 2.98 13.37 -12.05
C SER A 43 3.79 14.55 -11.56
N ASP A 44 4.72 14.29 -10.64
CA ASP A 44 5.78 15.22 -10.27
C ASP A 44 6.99 15.10 -11.22
N GLU A 45 8.02 15.91 -10.98
CA GLU A 45 9.27 15.93 -11.76
C GLU A 45 10.04 14.59 -11.74
N ARG A 46 9.76 13.73 -10.76
CA ARG A 46 10.35 12.39 -10.64
C ARG A 46 9.51 11.32 -11.33
N GLY A 47 8.34 11.67 -11.87
CA GLY A 47 7.42 10.76 -12.53
C GLY A 47 6.43 10.06 -11.60
N PHE A 48 6.35 10.42 -10.31
CA PHE A 48 5.37 9.84 -9.38
C PHE A 48 4.03 10.55 -9.48
N ARG A 49 2.96 9.77 -9.51
CA ARG A 49 1.59 10.28 -9.60
C ARG A 49 1.17 10.97 -8.30
N LYS A 50 1.05 12.31 -8.32
CA LYS A 50 0.73 13.11 -7.12
C LYS A 50 -0.65 12.78 -6.53
N ASP A 51 -1.61 12.43 -7.39
CA ASP A 51 -2.94 12.01 -6.95
C ASP A 51 -2.92 10.65 -6.25
N VAL A 52 -2.11 9.71 -6.73
CA VAL A 52 -1.89 8.41 -6.07
C VAL A 52 -1.15 8.60 -4.74
N LEU A 53 -0.08 9.42 -4.72
CA LEU A 53 0.65 9.75 -3.49
C LEU A 53 -0.28 10.39 -2.44
N LYS A 54 -1.17 11.29 -2.85
CA LYS A 54 -2.15 11.91 -1.96
C LYS A 54 -3.14 10.88 -1.39
N ALA A 55 -3.57 9.91 -2.20
CA ALA A 55 -4.43 8.82 -1.74
C ALA A 55 -3.71 7.93 -0.70
N VAL A 56 -2.48 7.50 -0.98
CA VAL A 56 -1.70 6.66 -0.06
C VAL A 56 -1.42 7.39 1.26
N LYS A 57 -1.12 8.70 1.23
CA LYS A 57 -0.93 9.50 2.45
C LYS A 57 -2.19 9.54 3.34
N LYS A 58 -3.40 9.54 2.76
CA LYS A 58 -4.65 9.49 3.53
C LYS A 58 -4.88 8.15 4.22
N ILE A 59 -4.35 7.06 3.65
CA ILE A 59 -4.47 5.71 4.20
C ILE A 59 -3.54 5.53 5.41
N GLN A 60 -2.51 6.37 5.56
CA GLN A 60 -1.51 6.29 6.63
C GLN A 60 -0.82 4.91 6.69
N CYS A 61 -0.47 4.37 5.52
CA CYS A 61 0.24 3.11 5.40
C CYS A 61 1.55 3.12 6.21
N PRO A 62 1.69 2.30 7.25
CA PRO A 62 2.85 2.32 8.15
C PRO A 62 4.03 1.50 7.61
N ILE A 63 3.77 0.54 6.72
CA ILE A 63 4.81 -0.30 6.09
C ILE A 63 4.38 -0.73 4.69
N LEU A 64 5.34 -0.69 3.76
CA LEU A 64 5.12 -1.06 2.36
C LEU A 64 6.11 -2.13 1.91
N ARG A 65 5.60 -3.32 1.56
CA ARG A 65 6.41 -4.41 1.01
C ARG A 65 6.66 -4.19 -0.50
N TRP A 66 7.89 -4.43 -0.96
CA TRP A 66 8.39 -4.32 -2.35
C TRP A 66 9.63 -5.24 -2.48
N PRO A 67 10.07 -5.77 -3.65
CA PRO A 67 9.60 -5.57 -5.03
C PRO A 67 8.43 -6.44 -5.50
N GLY A 68 7.66 -7.02 -4.60
CA GLY A 68 7.89 -8.40 -4.17
C GLY A 68 6.86 -9.32 -4.82
N GLY A 69 6.60 -10.52 -4.31
CA GLY A 69 5.61 -11.45 -4.87
C GLY A 69 6.28 -12.53 -5.71
N ASN A 70 5.64 -12.98 -6.79
CA ASN A 70 6.29 -13.94 -7.69
C ASN A 70 7.42 -13.27 -8.48
N PHE A 71 7.32 -11.96 -8.72
CA PHE A 71 8.33 -11.18 -9.41
C PHE A 71 9.71 -11.30 -8.77
N VAL A 72 9.80 -11.24 -7.43
CA VAL A 72 11.10 -11.22 -6.75
C VAL A 72 11.85 -12.55 -6.84
N SER A 73 11.16 -13.65 -7.13
CA SER A 73 11.76 -14.98 -7.20
C SER A 73 12.85 -15.12 -8.27
N ALA A 74 12.82 -14.26 -9.31
CA ALA A 74 13.83 -14.24 -10.37
C ALA A 74 14.43 -12.83 -10.61
N TYR A 75 14.15 -11.88 -9.71
CA TYR A 75 14.62 -10.50 -9.86
C TYR A 75 16.06 -10.35 -9.38
N HIS A 76 16.93 -9.87 -10.27
CA HIS A 76 18.31 -9.50 -9.96
C HIS A 76 18.37 -7.99 -9.79
N TRP A 77 18.75 -7.53 -8.59
CA TRP A 77 18.68 -6.10 -8.24
C TRP A 77 19.83 -5.25 -8.79
N LYS A 78 20.91 -5.88 -9.26
CA LYS A 78 22.15 -5.23 -9.71
C LYS A 78 22.11 -4.88 -11.19
#